data_AF-A0A961JB66-F1
#
_entry.id   AF-A0A961JB66-F1
#
_cell.length_a   1.000
_cell.length_b   1.000
_cell.length_c   1.000
_cell.angle_alpha   90.00
_cell.angle_beta   90.00
_cell.angle_gamma   90.00
#
_symmetry.space_group_name_H-M   'P 1'
#
loop_
_entity.id
_entity.type
_entity.pdbx_description
1 polymer ?
#
loop_
_entity_poly.entity_id
_entity_poly.type
_entity_poly.pdbx_seq_one_letter_code
_entity_poly.pdbx_strand_id
1 'polypeptide(L)' 'MPKRFRLTRRFQAAMTEDGYRRLKRFAHDAGLDEGEALSFLFEHFDSVTDEETLTHRLRLFNSELEARKR' A
#
# COMPACT_ATOMS: atom_id res chain seq x y z
N MET A 1 -17.26 -2.16 -21.48
CA MET A 1 -16.52 -3.32 -20.92
C MET A 1 -15.58 -2.80 -19.84
N PRO A 2 -15.51 -3.43 -18.65
CA PRO A 2 -14.56 -3.01 -17.63
C PRO A 2 -13.13 -3.10 -18.19
N LYS A 3 -12.29 -2.15 -17.78
CA LYS A 3 -10.86 -2.16 -18.14
C LYS A 3 -10.26 -3.49 -17.67
N ARG A 4 -9.48 -4.15 -18.54
CA ARG A 4 -8.81 -5.41 -18.16
C ARG A 4 -7.80 -5.15 -17.05
N PHE A 5 -7.99 -5.82 -15.91
CA PHE A 5 -7.02 -5.83 -14.84
C PHE A 5 -5.87 -6.75 -15.23
N ARG A 6 -4.71 -6.17 -15.56
CA ARG A 6 -3.52 -6.92 -16.00
C ARG A 6 -2.30 -6.41 -15.26
N LEU A 7 -1.72 -7.27 -14.44
CA LEU A 7 -0.44 -7.02 -13.78
C LEU A 7 0.69 -7.08 -14.82
N THR A 8 1.21 -5.90 -15.21
CA THR A 8 2.24 -5.78 -16.27
C THR A 8 3.62 -5.44 -15.74
N ARG A 9 3.74 -5.10 -14.45
CA ARG A 9 4.99 -4.69 -13.83
C ARG A 9 5.30 -5.59 -12.65
N ARG A 10 6.57 -5.99 -12.53
CA ARG A 10 7.11 -6.62 -11.33
C ARG A 10 7.81 -5.54 -10.52
N PHE A 11 7.46 -5.43 -9.24
CA PHE A 11 7.99 -4.42 -8.32
C PHE A 11 8.69 -5.13 -7.18
N GLN A 12 10.02 -4.99 -7.11
CA GLN A 12 10.84 -5.55 -6.04
C GLN A 12 10.89 -4.53 -4.90
N ALA A 13 10.22 -4.81 -3.79
CA ALA A 13 10.16 -3.92 -2.64
C ALA A 13 10.48 -4.66 -1.34
N ALA A 14 11.26 -4.01 -0.48
CA ALA A 14 11.46 -4.45 0.90
C ALA A 14 10.36 -3.84 1.79
N MET A 15 9.83 -4.64 2.72
CA MET A 15 8.81 -4.23 3.68
C MET A 15 9.25 -4.59 5.09
N THR A 16 8.78 -3.86 6.11
CA THR A 16 8.88 -4.34 7.49
C THR A 16 7.99 -5.56 7.68
N GLU A 17 8.29 -6.40 8.67
CA GLU A 17 7.49 -7.59 8.99
C GLU A 17 6.01 -7.24 9.23
N ASP A 18 5.75 -6.18 10.01
CA ASP A 18 4.38 -5.73 10.29
C ASP A 18 3.65 -5.25 9.02
N GLY A 19 4.35 -4.53 8.15
CA GLY A 19 3.81 -4.08 6.86
C GLY A 19 3.44 -5.27 5.97
N TYR A 20 4.34 -6.26 5.87
CA TYR A 20 4.13 -7.45 5.08
C TYR A 20 2.97 -8.31 5.62
N ARG A 21 2.89 -8.53 6.94
CA ARG A 21 1.76 -9.25 7.56
C ARG A 21 0.42 -8.56 7.31
N ARG A 22 0.39 -7.23 7.33
CA ARG A 22 -0.83 -6.47 7.07
C ARG A 22 -1.24 -6.57 5.61
N LEU A 23 -0.29 -6.51 4.67
CA LEU A 23 -0.55 -6.75 3.24
C LEU A 23 -1.13 -8.16 3.03
N LYS A 24 -0.49 -9.19 3.57
CA LYS A 24 -0.95 -10.59 3.44
C LYS A 24 -2.36 -10.79 3.94
N ARG A 25 -2.69 -10.21 5.10
CA ARG A 25 -4.03 -10.30 5.69
C ARG A 25 -5.07 -9.57 4.85
N PHE A 26 -4.78 -8.32 4.45
CA PHE A 26 -5.68 -7.54 3.60
C PHE A 26 -5.97 -8.26 2.28
N ALA A 27 -4.94 -8.78 1.61
CA ALA A 27 -5.08 -9.52 0.38
C ALA A 27 -5.93 -10.78 0.58
N HIS A 28 -5.64 -11.58 1.62
CA HIS A 28 -6.41 -12.76 1.98
C HIS A 28 -7.90 -12.45 2.23
N ASP A 29 -8.19 -11.45 3.06
CA ASP A 29 -9.56 -11.11 3.45
C ASP A 29 -10.36 -10.54 2.27
N ALA A 30 -9.69 -9.89 1.31
CA ALA A 30 -10.28 -9.39 0.07
C ALA A 30 -10.36 -10.45 -1.05
N GLY A 31 -9.78 -11.65 -0.86
CA GLY A 31 -9.69 -12.69 -1.88
C GLY A 31 -8.77 -12.33 -3.05
N LEU A 32 -7.75 -11.52 -2.81
CA LEU A 32 -6.78 -11.02 -3.79
C LEU A 32 -5.39 -11.61 -3.56
N ASP A 33 -4.56 -11.64 -4.60
CA ASP A 33 -3.11 -11.73 -4.44
C ASP A 33 -2.50 -10.38 -4.02
N GLU A 34 -1.24 -10.37 -3.59
CA GLU A 34 -0.59 -9.15 -3.09
C GLU A 34 -0.42 -8.08 -4.19
N GLY A 35 -0.20 -8.50 -5.44
CA GLY A 35 -0.06 -7.59 -6.57
C GLY A 35 -1.39 -6.95 -6.95
N GLU A 36 -2.48 -7.71 -6.90
CA GLU A 36 -3.85 -7.27 -7.05
C GLU A 36 -4.23 -6.29 -5.94
N ALA A 37 -3.95 -6.63 -4.68
CA ALA A 37 -4.21 -5.78 -3.53
C ALA A 37 -3.48 -4.43 -3.60
N LEU A 38 -2.19 -4.43 -3.94
CA LEU A 38 -1.42 -3.20 -4.14
C LEU A 38 -1.97 -2.39 -5.32
N SER A 39 -2.29 -3.05 -6.43
CA SER A 39 -2.84 -2.37 -7.60
C SER A 39 -4.21 -1.74 -7.30
N PHE A 40 -5.10 -2.43 -6.58
CA PHE A 40 -6.36 -1.86 -6.12
C PHE A 40 -6.15 -0.61 -5.26
N LEU A 41 -5.30 -0.69 -4.24
CA LEU A 41 -5.05 0.43 -3.33
C LEU A 41 -4.52 1.66 -4.07
N PHE A 42 -3.57 1.46 -4.99
CA PHE A 42 -2.96 2.58 -5.72
C PHE A 42 -3.79 3.06 -6.91
N GLU A 43 -4.60 2.22 -7.55
CA GLU A 43 -5.54 2.66 -8.59
C GLU A 43 -6.71 3.45 -8.00
N HIS A 44 -7.00 3.30 -6.70
CA HIS A 44 -8.17 3.92 -6.03
C HIS A 44 -7.76 4.81 -4.85
N PHE A 45 -6.49 5.22 -4.81
CA PHE A 45 -5.84 5.83 -3.64
C PHE A 45 -6.62 7.01 -3.06
N ASP A 46 -7.01 7.97 -3.89
CA ASP A 46 -7.72 9.18 -3.44
C ASP A 46 -9.11 8.86 -2.86
N SER A 47 -9.73 7.76 -3.28
CA SER A 47 -11.05 7.35 -2.80
C SER A 47 -11.01 6.51 -1.52
N VAL A 48 -9.90 5.83 -1.25
CA VAL A 48 -9.71 4.97 -0.07
C VAL A 48 -8.92 5.65 1.05
N THR A 49 -8.37 6.84 0.79
CA THR A 49 -7.63 7.63 1.76
C THR A 49 -8.35 8.93 2.07
N ASP A 50 -8.18 9.42 3.30
CA ASP A 50 -8.57 10.76 3.71
C ASP A 50 -7.37 11.70 3.49
N GLU A 51 -7.51 12.70 2.62
CA GLU A 51 -6.39 13.53 2.14
C GLU A 51 -5.69 14.30 3.27
N GLU A 52 -6.46 14.86 4.21
CA GLU A 52 -5.95 15.63 5.33
C GLU A 52 -5.18 14.72 6.31
N THR A 53 -5.81 13.61 6.71
CA THR A 53 -5.22 12.63 7.63
C THR A 53 -3.96 12.01 7.04
N LEU A 54 -3.99 11.64 5.75
CA LEU A 54 -2.85 11.08 5.05
C LEU A 54 -1.68 12.06 5.03
N THR A 55 -1.93 13.32 4.64
CA THR A 55 -0.90 14.37 4.58
C THR A 55 -0.25 14.59 5.95
N HIS A 56 -1.07 14.68 7.00
CA HIS A 56 -0.57 14.85 8.36
C HIS A 56 0.30 13.66 8.81
N ARG A 57 -0.16 12.42 8.59
CA ARG A 57 0.58 11.21 8.96
C ARG A 57 1.88 11.05 8.19
N LEU A 58 1.89 11.36 6.89
CA LEU A 58 3.11 11.31 6.08
C LEU A 58 4.17 12.29 6.58
N ARG A 59 3.78 13.50 6.99
CA ARG A 59 4.71 14.49 7.55
C ARG A 59 5.38 13.98 8.82
N LEU A 60 4.59 13.47 9.77
CA LEU A 60 5.10 12.91 11.03
C LEU A 60 6.03 11.71 10.75
N PHE A 61 5.60 10.79 9.90
CA PHE A 61 6.40 9.63 9.52
C PHE A 61 7.75 10.04 8.93
N ASN A 62 7.78 11.00 8.00
CA ASN A 62 9.02 11.47 7.40
C ASN A 62 9.96 12.15 8.42
N SER A 63 9.42 12.88 9.40
CA SER A 63 10.25 13.48 10.44
C SER A 63 10.94 12.45 11.36
N GLU A 64 10.35 11.26 11.52
CA GLU A 64 10.87 10.19 12.38
C GLU A 64 11.70 9.15 11.60
N LEU A 65 11.58 9.11 10.28
CA LEU A 65 12.12 8.04 9.44
C LEU A 65 13.63 7.85 9.59
N GLU A 66 14.40 8.94 9.60
CA GLU A 66 15.86 8.86 9.71
C GLU A 66 16.34 8.36 11.08
N ALA A 67 15.57 8.60 12.15
CA ALA A 67 15.86 8.03 13.46
C ALA A 67 15.56 6.52 13.49
N ARG A 68 14.51 6.08 12.79
CA ARG A 68 14.08 4.67 12.74
C ARG A 68 14.95 3.77 11.84
N LYS A 69 15.73 4.35 10.93
CA LYS A 69 16.65 3.62 10.04
C LYS A 69 17.98 3.25 10.72
N ARG A 70 18.28 3.82 11.88
CA ARG A 70 19.51 3.61 12.65
C ARG A 70 19.31 2.48 13.65
#